data_AF-A0A957Q4K7-F1
#
_entry.id   AF-A0A957Q4K7-F1
#
_cell.length_a   1.000
_cell.length_b   1.000
_cell.length_c   1.000
_cell.angle_alpha   90.00
_cell.angle_beta   90.00
_cell.angle_gamma   90.00
#
_symmetry.space_group_name_H-M   'P 1'
#
loop_
_entity.id
_entity.type
_entity.pdbx_description
1 polymer ?
#
loop_
_entity_poly.entity_id
_entity_poly.type
_entity_poly.pdbx_seq_one_letter_code
_entity_poly.pdbx_strand_id
1 'polypeptide(L)'
;VPAVVAVQSAFDAHSTSVFCQHFYSQIADFAPLDLALTESRRALEATSASAAWGLPALLTRIPDGQLFLDPATIPPNQSRTSQRLRTYYGQGKAKP
;
A
#
# COMPACT_ATOMS: atom_id res chain seq x y z
N VAL A 1 -12.55 -0.08 8.18
CA VAL A 1 -11.60 0.33 7.12
C VAL A 1 -10.36 0.93 7.77
N PRO A 2 -9.14 0.42 7.51
CA PRO A 2 -7.92 0.87 8.21
C PRO A 2 -7.35 2.19 7.68
N ALA A 3 -7.54 2.47 6.40
CA ALA A 3 -7.20 3.74 5.76
C ALA A 3 -8.14 4.02 4.58
N VAL A 4 -8.36 5.30 4.29
CA VAL A 4 -9.20 5.80 3.21
C VAL A 4 -8.45 6.93 2.49
N VAL A 5 -8.42 6.87 1.17
CA VAL A 5 -8.06 8.01 0.33
C VAL A 5 -9.32 8.52 -0.34
N ALA A 6 -9.57 9.81 -0.20
CA ALA A 6 -10.75 10.48 -0.76
C ALA A 6 -10.34 11.72 -1.54
N VAL A 7 -11.19 12.16 -2.45
CA VAL A 7 -11.05 13.44 -3.16
C VAL A 7 -12.11 14.42 -2.67
N GLN A 8 -11.71 15.66 -2.39
CA GLN A 8 -12.61 16.69 -1.83
C GLN A 8 -13.47 17.40 -2.89
N SER A 9 -13.10 17.30 -4.17
CA SER A 9 -13.87 17.86 -5.30
C SER A 9 -13.71 16.99 -6.55
N ALA A 10 -14.36 17.40 -7.65
CA ALA A 10 -14.34 16.67 -8.91
C ALA A 10 -12.91 16.55 -9.46
N PHE A 11 -12.52 15.31 -9.73
CA PHE A 11 -11.28 14.95 -10.39
C PHE A 11 -11.56 14.79 -11.88
N ASP A 12 -10.83 15.51 -12.74
CA ASP A 12 -10.93 15.27 -14.17
C ASP A 12 -10.28 13.93 -14.53
N ALA A 13 -10.64 13.40 -15.71
CA ALA A 13 -10.21 12.07 -16.13
C ALA A 13 -8.67 11.94 -16.23
N HIS A 14 -7.98 13.00 -16.66
CA HIS A 14 -6.54 12.98 -16.81
C HIS A 14 -5.84 12.96 -15.45
N SER A 15 -6.22 13.87 -14.54
CA SER A 15 -5.71 13.88 -13.16
C SER A 15 -6.00 12.58 -12.43
N THR A 16 -7.17 11.98 -12.64
CA THR A 16 -7.52 10.67 -12.07
C THR A 16 -6.56 9.58 -12.54
N SER A 17 -6.29 9.52 -13.85
CA SER A 17 -5.37 8.53 -14.41
C SER A 17 -3.96 8.69 -13.84
N VAL A 18 -3.43 9.92 -13.81
CA VAL A 18 -2.09 10.22 -13.27
C VAL A 18 -2.01 9.85 -11.79
N PHE A 19 -2.99 10.27 -11.00
CA PHE A 19 -3.04 9.95 -9.58
C PHE A 19 -3.07 8.44 -9.33
N CYS A 20 -3.99 7.71 -9.99
CA CYS A 20 -4.11 6.27 -9.79
C CYS A 20 -2.85 5.52 -10.22
N GLN A 21 -2.24 5.89 -11.34
CA GLN A 21 -1.01 5.26 -11.83
C GLN A 21 0.11 5.38 -10.78
N HIS A 22 0.35 6.59 -10.26
CA HIS A 22 1.41 6.81 -9.29
C HIS A 22 1.08 6.22 -7.92
N PHE A 23 -0.15 6.43 -7.43
CA PHE A 23 -0.55 5.96 -6.11
C PHE A 23 -0.50 4.43 -6.04
N TYR A 24 -1.13 3.73 -6.98
CA TYR A 24 -1.17 2.27 -6.95
C TYR A 24 0.17 1.62 -7.29
N SER A 25 1.05 2.27 -8.08
CA SER A 25 2.42 1.79 -8.26
C SER A 25 3.19 1.79 -6.93
N GLN A 26 3.12 2.89 -6.17
CA GLN A 26 3.76 2.98 -4.86
C GLN A 26 3.19 1.95 -3.87
N ILE A 27 1.88 1.70 -3.90
CA ILE A 27 1.26 0.65 -3.08
C ILE A 27 1.73 -0.75 -3.48
N ALA A 28 1.90 -1.00 -4.78
CA ALA A 28 2.42 -2.27 -5.28
C ALA A 28 3.88 -2.50 -4.86
N ASP A 29 4.65 -1.43 -4.73
CA ASP A 29 6.02 -1.43 -4.19
C ASP A 29 6.07 -1.43 -2.65
N PHE A 30 4.94 -1.68 -1.99
CA PHE A 30 4.79 -1.73 -0.53
C PHE A 30 5.22 -0.41 0.15
N ALA A 31 5.07 0.73 -0.50
CA ALA A 31 5.36 2.01 0.12
C ALA A 31 4.34 2.36 1.22
N PRO A 32 4.76 3.10 2.26
CA PRO A 32 3.84 3.74 3.20
C PRO A 32 2.80 4.62 2.50
N LEU A 33 1.58 4.67 3.05
CA LEU A 33 0.45 5.38 2.46
C LEU A 33 0.69 6.90 2.30
N ASP A 34 1.39 7.51 3.24
CA ASP A 34 1.75 8.93 3.21
C ASP A 34 2.78 9.23 2.11
N LEU A 35 3.77 8.36 1.93
CA LEU A 35 4.73 8.45 0.83
C LEU A 35 4.03 8.25 -0.52
N ALA A 36 3.17 7.25 -0.65
CA ALA A 36 2.39 6.99 -1.86
C ALA A 36 1.54 8.21 -2.24
N LEU A 37 0.85 8.82 -1.26
CA LEU A 37 0.07 10.03 -1.48
C LEU A 37 0.96 11.21 -1.88
N THR A 38 2.10 11.40 -1.22
CA THR A 38 3.04 12.50 -1.47
C THR A 38 3.60 12.46 -2.90
N GLU A 39 4.08 11.30 -3.35
CA GLU A 39 4.60 11.15 -4.71
C GLU A 39 3.50 11.30 -5.76
N SER A 40 2.28 10.86 -5.46
CA SER A 40 1.14 11.08 -6.34
C SER A 40 0.76 12.56 -6.47
N ARG A 41 0.83 13.33 -5.37
CA ARG A 41 0.63 14.79 -5.41
C ARG A 41 1.71 15.49 -6.23
N ARG A 42 2.97 15.07 -6.10
CA ARG A 42 4.07 15.60 -6.92
C ARG A 42 3.85 15.32 -8.41
N ALA A 43 3.40 14.12 -8.76
CA ALA A 43 3.09 13.79 -10.16
C ALA A 43 1.94 14.66 -10.73
N LEU A 44 0.90 14.92 -9.93
CA LEU A 44 -0.19 15.82 -10.30
C LEU A 44 0.30 17.26 -10.48
N GLU A 45 1.15 17.76 -9.57
CA GLU A 45 1.73 19.10 -9.67
C GLU A 45 2.58 19.25 -10.94
N ALA A 46 3.34 18.21 -11.32
CA ALA A 46 4.17 18.23 -12.51
C ALA A 46 3.38 18.15 -13.83
N THR A 47 2.18 17.56 -13.81
CA THR A 47 1.43 17.19 -15.04
C THR A 47 0.18 18.03 -15.28
N SER A 48 -0.45 18.53 -14.22
CA SER A 48 -1.72 19.26 -14.31
C SER A 48 -1.53 20.76 -14.17
N ALA A 49 -2.15 21.54 -15.08
CA ALA A 49 -2.24 23.00 -14.95
C ALA A 49 -3.19 23.44 -13.81
N SER A 50 -3.98 22.49 -13.29
CA SER A 50 -4.92 22.68 -12.19
C SER A 50 -4.26 22.42 -10.84
N ALA A 51 -4.77 22.99 -9.76
CA ALA A 51 -4.36 22.67 -8.39
C ALA A 51 -4.89 21.29 -7.90
N ALA A 52 -5.01 20.31 -8.81
CA ALA A 52 -5.58 18.99 -8.54
C ALA A 52 -4.76 18.20 -7.51
N TRP A 53 -3.47 18.50 -7.37
CA TRP A 53 -2.58 17.94 -6.34
C TRP A 53 -3.11 18.16 -4.91
N GLY A 54 -3.90 19.20 -4.66
CA GLY A 54 -4.47 19.50 -3.34
C GLY A 54 -5.75 18.73 -3.01
N LEU A 55 -6.36 18.05 -3.98
CA LEU A 55 -7.67 17.40 -3.81
C LEU A 55 -7.64 16.07 -3.04
N PRO A 56 -6.66 15.17 -3.27
CA PRO A 56 -6.59 13.91 -2.54
C PRO A 56 -6.27 14.12 -1.05
N ALA A 57 -7.00 13.45 -0.17
CA ALA A 57 -6.81 13.45 1.28
C ALA A 57 -6.71 12.01 1.80
N LEU A 58 -5.77 11.78 2.73
CA LEU A 58 -5.55 10.49 3.39
C LEU A 58 -6.08 10.57 4.83
N LEU A 59 -6.97 9.63 5.17
CA LEU A 59 -7.39 9.35 6.54
C LEU A 59 -6.93 7.93 6.88
N THR A 60 -6.06 7.78 7.88
CA THR A 60 -5.50 6.49 8.27
C THR A 60 -5.51 6.30 9.78
N ARG A 61 -5.69 5.06 10.23
CA ARG A 61 -5.49 4.62 11.63
C ARG A 61 -4.23 3.78 11.80
N ILE A 62 -3.43 3.66 10.74
CA ILE A 62 -2.21 2.86 10.71
C ILE A 62 -1.05 3.78 11.15
N PRO A 63 -0.40 3.53 12.29
CA PRO A 63 0.58 4.45 12.88
C PRO A 63 1.80 4.72 12.00
N ASP A 64 2.27 3.71 11.28
CA ASP A 64 3.44 3.78 10.39
C ASP A 64 3.05 3.96 8.91
N GLY A 65 1.75 4.04 8.61
CA GLY A 65 1.25 4.10 7.24
C GLY A 65 1.49 2.84 6.42
N GLN A 66 2.04 1.77 7.00
CA GLN A 66 2.44 0.56 6.28
C GLN A 66 1.23 -0.37 6.11
N LEU A 67 0.55 -0.27 4.96
CA LEU A 67 -0.64 -1.08 4.69
C LEU A 67 -0.30 -2.55 4.38
N PHE A 68 0.81 -2.78 3.68
CA PHE A 68 1.27 -4.10 3.25
C PHE A 68 2.74 -4.29 3.58
N LEU A 69 3.13 -5.49 3.97
CA LEU A 69 4.53 -5.86 4.16
C LEU A 69 5.08 -6.44 2.85
N ASP A 70 6.30 -6.05 2.49
CA ASP A 70 7.02 -6.68 1.39
C ASP A 70 7.33 -8.15 1.75
N PRO A 71 6.81 -9.14 1.01
CA PRO A 71 7.08 -10.54 1.24
C PRO A 71 8.57 -10.91 1.25
N ALA A 72 9.42 -10.18 0.52
CA ALA A 72 10.86 -10.41 0.50
C ALA A 72 11.54 -10.06 1.83
N THR A 73 10.93 -9.19 2.63
CA THR A 73 11.44 -8.77 3.95
C THR A 73 10.95 -9.65 5.10
N ILE A 74 9.91 -10.46 4.88
CA ILE A 74 9.35 -11.33 5.91
C ILE A 74 10.24 -12.58 6.08
N PRO A 75 10.77 -12.85 7.29
CA PRO A 75 11.57 -14.04 7.51
C PRO A 75 10.79 -15.32 7.16
N PRO A 76 11.42 -16.33 6.51
CA PRO A 76 10.73 -17.48 5.96
C PRO A 76 9.99 -18.32 7.02
N ASN A 77 10.33 -18.21 8.31
CA ASN A 77 9.69 -18.95 9.39
C ASN A 77 8.42 -18.28 9.97
N GLN A 78 8.06 -17.07 9.52
CA GLN A 78 6.89 -16.31 9.99
C GLN A 78 5.74 -16.26 8.98
N SER A 79 5.94 -16.77 7.77
CA SER A 79 4.85 -16.85 6.80
C SER A 79 3.80 -17.87 7.25
N ARG A 80 2.51 -17.51 7.22
CA ARG A 80 1.41 -18.43 7.58
C ARG A 80 1.48 -19.75 6.82
N THR A 81 2.00 -19.72 5.59
CA THR A 81 2.27 -20.90 4.76
C THR A 81 3.34 -21.79 5.38
N SER A 82 4.47 -21.24 5.84
CA SER A 82 5.52 -22.04 6.49
C SER A 82 5.11 -22.53 7.87
N GLN A 83 4.28 -21.77 8.59
CA GLN A 83 3.72 -22.20 9.87
C GLN A 83 2.76 -23.38 9.70
N ARG A 84 1.94 -23.38 8.64
CA ARG A 84 1.09 -24.53 8.28
C ARG A 84 1.93 -25.76 7.90
N LEU A 85 2.96 -25.59 7.09
CA LEU A 85 3.85 -26.69 6.70
C LEU A 85 4.62 -27.25 7.90
N ARG A 86 5.03 -26.43 8.87
CA ARG A 86 5.63 -26.89 10.14
C ARG A 86 4.65 -27.72 10.97
N THR A 87 3.37 -27.36 11.04
CA THR A 87 2.38 -28.22 11.72
C THR A 87 2.21 -29.57 11.01
N TYR A 88 2.25 -29.62 9.67
CA TYR A 88 2.10 -30.88 8.94
C TYR A 88 3.33 -31.79 9.03
N TYR A 89 4.54 -31.25 8.92
CA TYR A 89 5.78 -32.04 8.95
C TYR A 89 6.41 -32.19 10.36
N GLY A 90 6.00 -31.36 11.33
CA GLY A 90 6.45 -31.44 12.73
C GLY A 90 5.69 -32.48 13.57
N GLN A 91 4.50 -32.88 13.14
CA GLN A 91 3.69 -33.94 13.80
C GLN A 91 4.17 -35.36 13.46
N GLY A 92 5.09 -35.52 12.50
CA GLY A 92 5.62 -36.82 12.08
C GLY A 92 6.82 -37.34 12.89
N LYS A 93 7.27 -36.62 13.93
CA LYS A 93 8.38 -37.05 14.81
C LYS A 93 7.98 -37.06 16.28
N ALA A 94 6.91 -37.80 16.61
CA ALA A 94 6.72 -38.36 17.95
C ALA A 94 6.90 -39.89 17.86
N LYS A 95 8.08 -40.30 18.34
CA LYS A 95 8.71 -41.63 18.50
C LYS A 95 7.84 -42.58 19.38
N PRO A 96 7.98 -43.93 19.43
CA PRO A 96 9.17 -44.80 19.27
C PRO A 96 9.36 -45.54 17.96
#